data_AF-A0A1F8MX22-F1
#
_entry.id   AF-A0A1F8MX22-F1
#
_cell.length_a   1.000
_cell.length_b   1.000
_cell.length_c   1.000
_cell.angle_alpha   90.00
_cell.angle_beta   90.00
_cell.angle_gamma   90.00
#
_symmetry.space_group_name_H-M   'P 1'
#
loop_
_entity.id
_entity.type
_entity.pdbx_description
1 polymer ?
#
loop_
_entity_poly.entity_id
_entity_poly.type
_entity_poly.pdbx_seq_one_letter_code
_entity_poly.pdbx_strand_id
1 'polypeptide(L)'
;MWLAEGVAAGIIAGVFMVVVSEIGYRLGVFKSSLIIIDGSFAIRRPKMGDNQTSVYVFGTFVHFVTSAVFGLVYSLFPRFIKFDAREIYALAPYVFFLWVAMLFVALPIAGQGILGSKSGRFAWLEQLVIHSVFGVGFWWALGVV
;
A
#
# COMPACT_ATOMS: atom_id res chain seq x y z
N MET A 1 2.96 17.31 -13.98
CA MET A 1 2.17 16.78 -12.86
C MET A 1 2.49 17.56 -11.60
N TRP A 2 1.44 18.03 -10.91
CA TRP A 2 1.58 18.73 -9.64
C TRP A 2 1.73 17.72 -8.50
N LEU A 3 2.43 18.11 -7.42
CA LEU A 3 2.62 17.23 -6.26
C LEU A 3 1.27 16.88 -5.60
N ALA A 4 0.33 17.81 -5.61
CA ALA A 4 -1.01 17.62 -5.08
C ALA A 4 -1.82 16.55 -5.86
N GLU A 5 -1.69 16.51 -7.20
CA GLU A 5 -2.33 15.49 -8.05
C GLU A 5 -1.84 14.10 -7.66
N GLY A 6 -0.52 13.92 -7.49
CA GLY A 6 0.04 12.63 -7.10
C GLY A 6 -0.32 12.22 -5.67
N VAL A 7 -0.38 13.15 -4.73
CA VAL A 7 -0.87 12.86 -3.37
C VAL A 7 -2.33 12.42 -3.41
N ALA A 8 -3.19 13.14 -4.14
CA ALA A 8 -4.59 12.79 -4.29
C ALA A 8 -4.77 11.42 -4.96
N ALA A 9 -4.06 11.16 -6.06
CA ALA A 9 -4.06 9.87 -6.73
C ALA A 9 -3.54 8.74 -5.82
N GLY A 10 -2.51 9.01 -5.02
CA GLY A 10 -1.99 8.09 -4.01
C GLY A 10 -3.07 7.68 -3.00
N ILE A 11 -3.78 8.67 -2.44
CA ILE A 11 -4.87 8.42 -1.48
C ILE A 11 -5.99 7.62 -2.13
N ILE A 12 -6.43 7.98 -3.34
CA ILE A 12 -7.49 7.27 -4.08
C ILE A 12 -7.07 5.81 -4.35
N ALA A 13 -5.83 5.59 -4.79
CA ALA A 13 -5.27 4.26 -4.99
C ALA A 13 -5.22 3.45 -3.68
N GLY A 14 -4.86 4.09 -2.57
CA GLY A 14 -4.93 3.51 -1.23
C GLY A 14 -6.33 3.04 -0.85
N VAL A 15 -7.37 3.81 -1.20
CA VAL A 15 -8.78 3.36 -0.99
C VAL A 15 -9.05 2.05 -1.73
N PHE A 16 -8.69 1.96 -3.01
CA PHE A 16 -8.88 0.72 -3.78
C PHE A 16 -8.13 -0.46 -3.17
N MET A 17 -6.88 -0.23 -2.75
CA MET A 17 -6.02 -1.22 -2.11
C MET A 17 -6.65 -1.78 -0.83
N VAL A 18 -7.19 -0.90 0.02
CA VAL A 18 -7.90 -1.26 1.27
C VAL A 18 -9.16 -2.06 0.96
N VAL A 19 -9.99 -1.59 0.03
CA VAL A 19 -11.24 -2.26 -0.33
C VAL A 19 -10.97 -3.68 -0.83
N VAL A 20 -10.04 -3.85 -1.78
CA VAL A 20 -9.73 -5.17 -2.33
C VAL A 20 -9.09 -6.07 -1.27
N SER A 21 -8.20 -5.53 -0.43
CA SER A 21 -7.59 -6.31 0.66
C SER A 21 -8.61 -6.79 1.68
N GLU A 22 -9.54 -5.92 2.09
CA GLU A 22 -10.57 -6.26 3.07
C GLU A 22 -11.58 -7.27 2.51
N ILE A 23 -12.01 -7.10 1.25
CA ILE A 23 -12.86 -8.08 0.56
C ILE A 23 -12.16 -9.43 0.48
N GLY A 24 -10.91 -9.46 -0.01
CA GLY A 24 -10.14 -10.68 -0.13
C GLY A 24 -9.91 -11.37 1.22
N TYR A 25 -9.68 -10.61 2.29
CA TYR A 25 -9.56 -11.14 3.65
C TYR A 25 -10.88 -11.74 4.15
N ARG A 26 -12.01 -11.03 4.01
CA ARG A 26 -13.32 -11.49 4.46
C ARG A 26 -13.82 -12.72 3.68
N LEU A 27 -13.44 -12.84 2.41
CA LEU A 27 -13.73 -14.02 1.59
C LEU A 27 -12.75 -15.18 1.84
N GLY A 28 -11.73 -15.00 2.67
CA GLY A 28 -10.70 -16.00 2.97
C GLY A 28 -9.69 -16.25 1.84
N VAL A 29 -9.72 -15.43 0.79
CA VAL A 29 -8.76 -15.45 -0.32
C VAL A 29 -7.39 -14.95 0.14
N PHE A 30 -7.37 -13.90 0.97
CA PHE A 30 -6.17 -13.38 1.60
C PHE A 30 -6.10 -13.81 3.06
N LYS A 31 -4.90 -14.11 3.55
CA LYS A 31 -4.70 -14.53 4.95
C LYS A 31 -4.67 -13.36 5.92
N SER A 32 -4.48 -12.14 5.44
CA SER A 32 -4.43 -10.94 6.27
C SER A 32 -5.02 -9.73 5.54
N SER A 33 -5.73 -8.88 6.29
CA SER A 33 -6.12 -7.55 5.84
C SER A 33 -4.95 -6.58 6.02
N LEU A 34 -4.72 -5.74 5.02
CA LEU A 34 -3.63 -4.78 5.01
C LEU A 34 -3.76 -3.75 6.14
N ILE A 35 -5.00 -3.35 6.45
CA ILE A 35 -5.31 -2.47 7.60
C ILE A 35 -4.91 -3.12 8.92
N ILE A 36 -5.11 -4.43 9.07
CA ILE A 36 -4.71 -5.15 10.29
C ILE A 36 -3.18 -5.19 10.41
N ILE A 37 -2.46 -5.39 9.30
CA ILE A 37 -0.98 -5.34 9.29
C ILE A 37 -0.51 -3.95 9.73
N ASP A 38 -1.00 -2.89 9.09
CA ASP A 38 -0.59 -1.51 9.38
C ASP A 38 -0.96 -1.10 10.81
N GLY A 39 -2.15 -1.48 11.27
CA GLY A 39 -2.65 -1.19 12.61
C GLY A 39 -1.90 -1.93 13.70
N SER A 40 -1.61 -3.22 13.49
CA SER A 40 -0.82 -4.02 14.43
C SER A 40 0.61 -3.51 14.54
N PHE A 41 1.18 -2.98 13.45
CA PHE A 41 2.46 -2.27 13.48
C PHE A 41 2.38 -0.97 14.31
N ALA A 42 1.37 -0.14 14.06
CA ALA A 42 1.19 1.13 14.76
C ALA A 42 0.98 0.95 16.28
N ILE A 43 0.24 -0.09 16.66
CA ILE A 43 -0.14 -0.38 18.05
C ILE A 43 0.87 -1.26 18.77
N ARG A 44 1.80 -1.93 18.06
CA ARG A 44 2.94 -2.62 18.70
C ARG A 44 3.82 -1.70 19.56
N ARG A 45 3.62 -0.38 19.52
CA ARG A 45 4.43 0.61 20.25
C ARG A 45 3.80 1.22 21.52
N PRO A 46 2.53 0.99 21.88
CA PRO A 46 2.13 1.13 23.29
C PRO A 46 1.45 -0.12 23.84
N LYS A 47 1.44 -0.27 25.18
CA LYS A 47 0.68 -1.25 25.98
C LYS A 47 -0.85 -1.08 25.86
N MET A 48 -1.35 -0.70 24.68
CA MET A 48 -2.77 -0.63 24.38
C MET A 48 -3.27 -2.06 24.22
N GLY A 49 -4.28 -2.43 25.02
CA GLY A 49 -4.93 -3.73 24.93
C GLY A 49 -5.44 -4.02 23.52
N ASP A 50 -5.77 -5.28 23.28
CA ASP A 50 -6.09 -5.91 22.00
C ASP A 50 -7.44 -5.43 21.39
N ASN A 51 -7.67 -4.12 21.37
CA ASN A 51 -8.88 -3.51 20.86
C ASN A 51 -8.82 -3.46 19.33
N GLN A 52 -9.59 -4.34 18.69
CA GLN A 52 -9.71 -4.40 17.23
C GLN A 52 -10.09 -3.05 16.61
N THR A 53 -10.93 -2.25 17.27
CA THR A 53 -11.30 -0.92 16.75
C THR A 53 -10.08 -0.02 16.62
N SER A 54 -9.19 -0.02 17.62
CA SER A 54 -7.95 0.75 17.56
C SER A 54 -7.08 0.28 16.40
N VAL A 55 -6.93 -1.04 16.20
CA VAL A 55 -6.15 -1.63 15.10
C VAL A 55 -6.64 -1.09 13.76
N TYR A 56 -7.94 -1.11 13.52
CA TYR A 56 -8.50 -0.60 12.28
C TYR A 56 -8.28 0.91 12.10
N VAL A 57 -8.53 1.72 13.14
CA VAL A 57 -8.35 3.19 13.06
C VAL A 57 -6.90 3.55 12.75
N PHE A 58 -5.95 3.01 13.51
CA PHE A 58 -4.54 3.31 13.30
C PHE A 58 -4.02 2.73 11.98
N GLY A 59 -4.46 1.53 11.60
CA GLY A 59 -4.10 0.92 10.33
C GLY A 59 -4.58 1.75 9.15
N THR A 60 -5.83 2.20 9.17
CA THR A 60 -6.38 3.09 8.13
C THR A 60 -5.61 4.41 8.04
N PHE A 61 -5.29 5.03 9.18
CA PHE A 61 -4.51 6.26 9.20
C PHE A 61 -3.11 6.06 8.61
N VAL A 62 -2.37 5.05 9.07
CA VAL A 62 -1.04 4.73 8.56
C VAL A 62 -1.10 4.45 7.06
N HIS A 63 -2.08 3.67 6.62
CA HIS A 63 -2.24 3.31 5.21
C HIS A 63 -2.45 4.52 4.30
N PHE A 64 -3.30 5.47 4.70
CA PHE A 64 -3.51 6.68 3.90
C PHE A 64 -2.30 7.60 3.89
N VAL A 65 -1.58 7.69 5.02
CA VAL A 65 -0.32 8.46 5.08
C VAL A 65 0.73 7.83 4.17
N THR A 66 0.93 6.51 4.21
CA THR A 66 1.90 5.83 3.33
C THR A 66 1.49 5.93 1.87
N SER A 67 0.20 5.81 1.55
CA SER A 67 -0.33 6.00 0.20
C SER A 67 -0.08 7.42 -0.34
N ALA A 68 -0.30 8.45 0.48
CA ALA A 68 0.01 9.84 0.13
C ALA A 68 1.52 10.04 -0.10
N VAL A 69 2.37 9.47 0.75
CA VAL A 69 3.83 9.51 0.59
C VAL A 69 4.27 8.80 -0.69
N PHE A 70 3.71 7.64 -1.02
CA PHE A 70 4.04 6.94 -2.26
C PHE A 70 3.63 7.72 -3.49
N GLY A 71 2.46 8.36 -3.48
CA GLY A 71 2.02 9.25 -4.57
C GLY A 71 2.91 10.48 -4.72
N LEU A 72 3.35 11.07 -3.61
CA LEU A 72 4.30 12.17 -3.60
C LEU A 72 5.66 11.75 -4.19
N VAL A 73 6.22 10.62 -3.72
CA VAL A 73 7.50 10.08 -4.20
C VAL A 73 7.43 9.78 -5.69
N TYR A 74 6.35 9.17 -6.15
CA TYR A 74 6.12 8.93 -7.57
C TYR A 74 6.13 10.24 -8.36
N SER A 75 5.53 11.31 -7.84
CA SER A 75 5.45 12.61 -8.52
C SER A 75 6.78 13.34 -8.64
N LEU A 76 7.73 13.03 -7.77
CA LEU A 76 9.07 13.60 -7.80
C LEU A 76 9.94 12.91 -8.85
N PHE A 77 9.78 11.60 -9.05
CA PHE A 77 10.63 10.78 -9.91
C PHE A 77 10.71 11.28 -11.38
N PRO A 78 9.59 11.59 -12.06
CA PRO A 78 9.56 12.19 -13.40
C PRO A 78 10.45 13.41 -13.58
N ARG A 79 10.60 14.23 -12.53
CA ARG A 79 11.39 15.47 -12.57
C ARG A 79 12.89 15.21 -12.72
N PHE A 80 13.36 14.05 -12.27
CA PHE A 80 14.77 13.68 -12.33
C PHE A 80 15.15 12.97 -13.64
N ILE A 81 14.19 12.31 -14.29
CA ILE A 81 14.47 11.35 -15.38
C ILE A 81 13.78 11.74 -16.71
N LYS A 82 13.15 12.93 -16.78
CA LYS A 82 12.40 13.44 -17.96
C LYS A 82 11.39 12.42 -18.51
N PHE A 83 10.73 11.73 -17.60
CA PHE A 83 9.79 10.66 -17.91
C PHE A 83 8.34 11.16 -17.73
N ASP A 84 7.39 10.72 -18.56
CA ASP A 84 5.98 11.11 -18.39
C ASP A 84 5.27 10.20 -17.37
N ALA A 85 4.93 10.78 -16.23
CA ALA A 85 4.28 10.12 -15.10
C ALA A 85 2.89 9.53 -15.43
N ARG A 86 2.26 9.93 -16.53
CA ARG A 86 0.92 9.46 -16.92
C ARG A 86 0.96 8.23 -17.83
N GLU A 87 2.15 7.85 -18.31
CA GLU A 87 2.33 6.69 -19.18
C GLU A 87 2.13 5.38 -18.42
N ILE A 88 1.36 4.46 -19.00
CA ILE A 88 1.04 3.18 -18.36
C ILE A 88 2.29 2.31 -18.11
N TYR A 89 3.33 2.47 -18.94
CA TYR A 89 4.59 1.74 -18.79
C TYR A 89 5.38 2.13 -17.53
N ALA A 90 5.10 3.30 -16.95
CA ALA A 90 5.68 3.78 -15.69
C ALA A 90 5.26 2.94 -14.48
N LEU A 91 4.11 2.29 -14.62
CA LEU A 91 3.33 1.70 -13.55
C LEU A 91 3.97 0.38 -13.11
N ALA A 92 4.45 -0.42 -14.06
CA ALA A 92 5.13 -1.70 -13.80
C ALA A 92 6.39 -1.56 -12.93
N PRO A 93 7.40 -0.73 -13.26
CA PRO A 93 8.56 -0.56 -12.39
C PRO A 93 8.16 0.03 -11.04
N TYR A 94 7.22 0.97 -11.00
CA TYR A 94 6.74 1.56 -9.75
C TYR A 94 6.10 0.53 -8.81
N VAL A 95 5.15 -0.26 -9.32
CA VAL A 95 4.51 -1.35 -8.56
C VAL A 95 5.54 -2.39 -8.14
N PHE A 96 6.49 -2.75 -9.00
CA PHE A 96 7.56 -3.67 -8.66
C PHE A 96 8.42 -3.15 -7.49
N PHE A 97 8.82 -1.88 -7.52
CA PHE A 97 9.58 -1.28 -6.42
C PHE A 97 8.78 -1.22 -5.12
N LEU A 98 7.51 -0.84 -5.17
CA LEU A 98 6.65 -0.85 -3.98
C LEU A 98 6.48 -2.25 -3.43
N TRP A 99 6.26 -3.24 -4.30
CA TRP A 99 6.13 -4.64 -3.90
C TRP A 99 7.42 -5.16 -3.25
N VAL A 100 8.59 -4.91 -3.84
CA VAL A 100 9.89 -5.26 -3.24
C VAL A 100 10.07 -4.56 -1.89
N ALA A 101 9.77 -3.26 -1.80
CA ALA A 101 9.85 -2.52 -0.54
C ALA A 101 8.90 -3.10 0.52
N MET A 102 7.70 -3.53 0.13
CA MET A 102 6.76 -4.19 1.03
C MET A 102 7.34 -5.50 1.59
N LEU A 103 7.92 -6.33 0.72
CA LEU A 103 8.41 -7.66 1.07
C LEU A 103 9.63 -7.67 1.98
N PHE A 104 10.55 -6.72 1.77
CA PHE A 104 11.86 -6.71 2.42
C PHE A 104 12.01 -5.61 3.46
N VAL A 105 11.11 -4.62 3.51
CA VAL A 105 11.16 -3.51 4.47
C VAL A 105 9.89 -3.49 5.31
N ALA A 106 8.73 -3.25 4.70
CA ALA A 106 7.51 -2.99 5.46
C ALA A 106 7.02 -4.22 6.25
N LEU A 107 6.92 -5.40 5.62
CA LEU A 107 6.49 -6.63 6.30
C LEU A 107 7.44 -7.04 7.44
N PRO A 108 8.77 -7.06 7.26
CA PRO A 108 9.70 -7.27 8.38
C PRO A 108 9.52 -6.28 9.52
N ILE A 109 9.37 -4.98 9.22
CA ILE A 109 9.17 -3.93 10.22
C ILE A 109 7.83 -4.11 10.97
N ALA A 110 6.78 -4.53 10.27
CA ALA A 110 5.49 -4.91 10.86
C ALA A 110 5.55 -6.24 11.63
N GLY A 111 6.69 -6.94 11.61
CA GLY A 111 6.90 -8.20 12.30
C GLY A 111 6.30 -9.43 11.61
N GLN A 112 5.93 -9.29 10.34
CA GLN A 112 5.39 -10.35 9.49
C GLN A 112 6.48 -11.20 8.82
N GLY A 113 7.75 -10.83 9.00
CA GLY A 113 8.91 -11.53 8.43
C GLY A 113 9.15 -11.18 6.96
N ILE A 114 10.31 -11.60 6.45
CA ILE A 114 10.68 -11.42 5.04
C ILE A 114 9.71 -12.21 4.17
N LEU A 115 9.27 -11.61 3.06
CA LEU A 115 8.24 -12.15 2.16
C LEU A 115 6.87 -12.43 2.83
N GLY A 116 6.64 -11.92 4.04
CA GLY A 116 5.42 -12.22 4.81
C GLY A 116 5.36 -13.65 5.34
N SER A 117 6.52 -14.26 5.63
CA SER A 117 6.62 -15.66 6.08
C SER A 117 5.79 -16.00 7.32
N LYS A 118 5.39 -15.01 8.14
CA LYS A 118 4.51 -15.19 9.30
C LYS A 118 3.03 -14.90 9.01
N SER A 119 2.69 -14.31 7.88
CA SER A 119 1.30 -14.02 7.47
C SER A 119 0.70 -15.14 6.61
N GLY A 120 1.53 -15.86 5.84
CA GLY A 120 1.09 -17.00 5.04
C GLY A 120 2.06 -17.35 3.91
N ARG A 121 1.97 -18.59 3.39
CA ARG A 121 2.83 -19.08 2.30
C ARG A 121 2.76 -18.22 1.03
N PHE A 122 1.60 -17.63 0.76
CA PHE A 122 1.34 -16.83 -0.44
C PHE A 122 1.28 -15.33 -0.16
N ALA A 123 1.66 -14.87 1.04
CA ALA A 123 1.60 -13.46 1.42
C ALA A 123 2.32 -12.56 0.41
N TRP A 124 3.46 -13.01 -0.14
CA TRP A 124 4.18 -12.26 -1.17
C TRP A 124 3.34 -12.01 -2.43
N LEU A 125 2.54 -13.00 -2.84
CA LEU A 125 1.69 -12.93 -4.03
C LEU A 125 0.44 -12.10 -3.74
N GLU A 126 -0.14 -12.24 -2.55
CA GLU A 126 -1.22 -11.38 -2.08
C GLU A 126 -0.79 -9.91 -2.15
N GLN A 127 0.42 -9.60 -1.68
CA GLN A 127 0.98 -8.25 -1.79
C GLN A 127 1.17 -7.80 -3.23
N LEU A 128 1.59 -8.68 -4.16
CA LEU A 128 1.72 -8.31 -5.56
C LEU A 128 0.38 -7.92 -6.18
N VAL A 129 -0.67 -8.70 -5.90
CA VAL A 129 -2.04 -8.42 -6.37
C VAL A 129 -2.51 -7.07 -5.83
N ILE A 130 -2.36 -6.86 -4.53
CA ILE A 130 -2.78 -5.63 -3.88
C ILE A 130 -1.99 -4.40 -4.38
N HIS A 131 -0.68 -4.51 -4.62
CA HIS A 131 0.11 -3.41 -5.20
C HIS A 131 -0.20 -3.18 -6.68
N SER A 132 -0.61 -4.22 -7.41
CA SER A 132 -1.12 -4.07 -8.78
C SER A 132 -2.42 -3.26 -8.79
N VAL A 133 -3.32 -3.53 -7.84
CA VAL A 133 -4.55 -2.73 -7.63
C VAL A 133 -4.20 -1.28 -7.31
N PHE A 134 -3.23 -1.05 -6.41
CA PHE A 134 -2.74 0.30 -6.12
C PHE A 134 -2.24 0.99 -7.40
N GLY A 135 -1.36 0.34 -8.18
CA GLY A 135 -0.81 0.94 -9.40
C GLY A 135 -1.88 1.29 -10.45
N VAL A 136 -2.81 0.37 -10.72
CA VAL A 136 -3.92 0.63 -11.68
C VAL A 136 -4.82 1.73 -11.16
N GLY A 137 -5.18 1.69 -9.87
CA GLY A 137 -5.98 2.72 -9.22
C GLY A 137 -5.31 4.09 -9.25
N PHE A 138 -3.99 4.13 -9.07
CA PHE A 138 -3.17 5.34 -9.11
C PHE A 138 -3.14 5.94 -10.51
N TRP A 139 -2.91 5.12 -11.54
CA TRP A 139 -2.92 5.57 -12.93
C TRP A 139 -4.30 6.09 -13.36
N TRP A 140 -5.37 5.38 -13.00
CA TRP A 140 -6.73 5.84 -13.25
C TRP A 140 -7.00 7.17 -12.54
N ALA A 141 -6.62 7.28 -11.26
CA ALA A 141 -6.80 8.49 -10.48
C ALA A 141 -6.03 9.67 -11.10
N LEU A 142 -4.79 9.47 -11.52
CA LEU A 142 -4.01 10.48 -12.25
C LEU A 142 -4.63 10.92 -13.59
N GLY A 143 -5.40 10.05 -14.24
CA GLY A 143 -6.13 10.38 -15.46
C GLY A 143 -7.34 11.29 -15.24
N VAL A 144 -7.90 11.29 -14.03
CA VAL A 144 -9.11 12.06 -13.68
C VAL A 144 -8.86 13.27 -12.77
N VAL A 145 -7.68 13.37 -12.15
CA VAL A 145 -7.24 14.52 -11.32
C VAL A 145 -6.29 15.46 -12.05
#